data_AF-A0ABD0WCQ2-F1
#
_entry.id   AF-A0ABD0WCQ2-F1
#
_cell.length_a   1.000
_cell.length_b   1.000
_cell.length_c   1.000
_cell.angle_alpha   90.00
_cell.angle_beta   90.00
_cell.angle_gamma   90.00
#
_symmetry.space_group_name_H-M   'P 1'
#
loop_
_entity.id
_entity.type
_entity.pdbx_description
1 polymer ?
#
loop_
_entity_poly.entity_id
_entity_poly.type
_entity_poly.pdbx_seq_one_letter_code
_entity_poly.pdbx_strand_id
1 'polypeptide(L)'
;MSISQAGYDGISRVDGVTVTGGLNISSTPKLLQCVQPPGNRLGRDARYQQHGGRQHQHAGVPVKPPHAETSEPADVVKRAIDFKTQGTQCYKDKKYREAIGKYHRALLEMKGLCRVLGDPDASSKSPSSVVPTTKSDSLTDEQKGAMENAELECYNSLAACLLQMELVNYERVKEYCLKVLRKEGDHFKALYRSGVAYYHLGDFHKALYYLNESHKQQPADTNVIRYIQLTEMKIRRSAQKDKKEAT
;
A
#
# COMPACT_ATOMS: atom_id res chain seq x y z
N MET A 1 37.57 -37.74 -23.11
CA MET A 1 37.33 -37.91 -24.56
C MET A 1 36.02 -38.64 -24.74
N SER A 2 35.24 -38.18 -25.72
CA SER A 2 34.10 -38.84 -26.40
C SER A 2 32.70 -38.69 -25.79
N ILE A 3 31.85 -37.84 -26.42
CA ILE A 3 30.67 -38.16 -27.28
C ILE A 3 29.37 -38.05 -26.42
N SER A 4 28.32 -37.23 -26.69
CA SER A 4 27.57 -37.00 -27.94
C SER A 4 26.78 -35.65 -27.99
N GLN A 5 26.71 -35.10 -29.22
CA GLN A 5 25.63 -34.31 -29.85
C GLN A 5 24.25 -34.99 -29.77
N ALA A 6 23.07 -34.47 -30.13
CA ALA A 6 22.46 -33.23 -30.62
C ALA A 6 20.94 -33.43 -30.34
N GLY A 7 20.12 -32.43 -30.00
CA GLY A 7 19.50 -31.48 -30.92
C GLY A 7 17.98 -31.69 -30.93
N TYR A 8 17.19 -30.63 -30.83
CA TYR A 8 15.83 -30.56 -31.39
C TYR A 8 15.39 -29.10 -31.50
N ASP A 9 15.28 -28.65 -32.76
CA ASP A 9 14.54 -27.46 -33.16
C ASP A 9 13.03 -27.71 -33.04
N GLY A 10 12.27 -26.67 -32.68
CA GLY A 10 10.82 -26.76 -32.58
C GLY A 10 10.17 -25.40 -32.36
N ILE A 11 10.25 -24.53 -33.37
CA ILE A 11 9.45 -23.30 -33.46
C ILE A 11 8.02 -23.70 -33.85
N SER A 12 7.04 -23.34 -33.02
CA SER A 12 5.67 -23.12 -33.44
C SER A 12 5.11 -21.90 -32.73
N ARG A 13 4.82 -20.87 -33.55
CA ARG A 13 4.08 -19.67 -33.20
C ARG A 13 2.59 -20.00 -33.22
N VAL A 14 1.87 -19.61 -32.18
CA VAL A 14 0.46 -19.18 -32.26
C VAL A 14 0.21 -18.10 -31.19
N ASP A 15 -0.44 -17.03 -31.63
CA ASP A 15 -0.70 -15.78 -30.92
C ASP A 15 -1.67 -15.92 -29.74
N GLY A 16 -1.39 -15.19 -28.66
CA GLY A 16 -2.25 -15.06 -27.49
C GLY A 16 -1.73 -13.97 -26.57
N VAL A 17 -2.21 -12.75 -26.78
CA VAL A 17 -1.84 -11.55 -26.03
C VAL A 17 -2.38 -11.64 -24.60
N THR A 18 -1.51 -11.96 -23.64
CA THR A 18 -1.73 -11.66 -22.22
C THR A 18 -0.64 -10.69 -21.78
N VAL A 19 -1.02 -9.43 -21.62
CA VAL A 19 -0.14 -8.38 -21.08
C VAL A 19 -0.02 -8.60 -19.57
N THR A 20 0.83 -9.52 -19.14
CA THR A 20 1.36 -9.54 -17.77
C THR A 20 2.55 -8.60 -17.72
N GLY A 21 2.28 -7.34 -17.39
CA GLY A 21 3.30 -6.32 -17.14
C GLY A 21 4.10 -6.65 -15.88
N GLY A 22 5.03 -7.60 -15.97
CA GLY A 22 6.02 -7.91 -14.95
C GLY A 22 6.97 -6.73 -14.76
N LEU A 23 6.61 -5.81 -13.87
CA LEU A 23 7.50 -4.73 -13.44
C LEU A 23 8.59 -5.29 -12.53
N ASN A 24 9.70 -5.72 -13.15
CA ASN A 24 11.00 -5.84 -12.52
C ASN A 24 11.53 -4.44 -12.22
N ILE A 25 11.42 -4.00 -10.96
CA ILE A 25 12.01 -2.74 -10.50
C ILE A 25 12.77 -3.02 -9.20
N SER A 26 14.01 -3.48 -9.36
CA SER A 26 15.04 -3.51 -8.32
C SER A 26 15.60 -2.09 -8.13
N SER A 27 14.78 -1.18 -7.60
CA SER A 27 15.29 0.12 -7.12
C SER A 27 15.51 0.04 -5.62
N THR A 28 16.75 -0.25 -5.25
CA THR A 28 17.24 -0.25 -3.86
C THR A 28 17.22 1.18 -3.31
N PRO A 29 16.73 1.42 -2.08
CA PRO A 29 16.96 2.69 -1.42
C PRO A 29 18.43 2.74 -0.95
N LYS A 30 19.17 3.76 -1.38
CA LYS A 30 20.49 4.09 -0.83
C LYS A 30 20.32 4.46 0.64
N LEU A 31 21.10 3.81 1.50
CA LEU A 31 21.21 4.13 2.92
C LEU A 31 21.78 5.55 3.05
N LEU A 32 20.95 6.52 3.43
CA LEU A 32 21.41 7.84 3.88
C LEU A 32 21.42 7.84 5.40
N GLN A 33 22.63 7.94 5.93
CA GLN A 33 22.95 8.04 7.35
C GLN A 33 22.58 9.47 7.79
N CYS A 34 21.61 9.64 8.69
CA CYS A 34 21.31 10.95 9.26
C CYS A 34 21.72 11.00 10.74
N VAL A 35 22.66 11.90 11.00
CA VAL A 35 23.23 12.28 12.28
C VAL A 35 22.23 13.15 13.05
N GLN A 36 22.04 12.89 14.35
CA GLN A 36 21.24 13.75 15.24
C GLN A 36 21.97 15.07 15.55
N PRO A 37 21.22 16.16 15.79
CA PRO A 37 21.68 17.19 16.72
C PRO A 37 20.72 17.39 17.92
N PRO A 38 21.23 17.92 19.06
CA PRO A 38 20.47 18.15 20.27
C PRO A 38 19.68 19.46 20.22
N GLY A 39 18.65 19.56 21.06
CA GLY A 39 17.72 20.69 21.09
C GLY A 39 18.24 21.96 21.76
N ASN A 40 17.50 23.06 21.56
CA ASN A 40 17.27 24.06 22.59
C ASN A 40 16.04 24.94 22.31
N ARG A 41 15.49 25.46 23.40
CA ARG A 41 14.21 26.15 23.60
C ARG A 41 14.28 27.66 23.29
N LEU A 42 13.08 28.28 23.23
CA LEU A 42 12.64 29.62 23.70
C LEU A 42 11.91 30.41 22.59
N GLY A 43 10.58 30.55 22.67
CA GLY A 43 9.88 31.79 23.08
C GLY A 43 9.34 32.53 21.85
N ARG A 44 8.28 33.33 21.82
CA ARG A 44 7.23 33.81 22.73
C ARG A 44 6.22 34.57 21.84
N ASP A 45 4.93 34.50 22.18
CA ASP A 45 3.75 35.34 21.87
C ASP A 45 3.76 36.45 20.79
N ALA A 46 2.63 36.61 20.06
CA ALA A 46 1.79 37.82 20.15
C ALA A 46 0.61 37.89 19.16
N ARG A 47 -0.59 38.02 19.76
CA ARG A 47 -1.70 38.96 19.46
C ARG A 47 -2.54 38.89 18.18
N TYR A 48 -3.78 38.48 18.46
CA TYR A 48 -5.05 39.09 18.04
C TYR A 48 -5.03 40.62 17.86
N GLN A 49 -5.62 41.09 16.75
CA GLN A 49 -6.43 42.32 16.75
C GLN A 49 -7.54 42.25 15.71
N GLN A 50 -8.71 42.69 16.15
CA GLN A 50 -10.05 42.65 15.60
C GLN A 50 -10.48 44.09 15.27
N HIS A 51 -11.05 44.34 14.09
CA HIS A 51 -11.94 45.47 13.75
C HIS A 51 -12.81 44.98 12.57
N GLY A 52 -14.14 44.80 12.69
CA GLY A 52 -15.20 45.81 12.78
C GLY A 52 -15.49 46.37 11.37
N GLY A 53 -16.67 46.33 10.75
CA GLY A 53 -18.04 45.98 11.07
C GLY A 53 -18.96 46.54 9.95
N ARG A 54 -20.26 46.16 9.99
CA ARG A 54 -21.43 46.60 9.16
C ARG A 54 -21.62 45.96 7.78
N GLN A 55 -22.59 45.04 7.63
CA GLN A 55 -24.06 45.20 7.49
C GLN A 55 -24.49 45.68 6.09
N HIS A 56 -25.16 44.81 5.34
CA HIS A 56 -26.51 45.05 4.77
C HIS A 56 -27.17 43.71 4.41
N GLN A 57 -28.48 43.67 4.65
CA GLN A 57 -29.40 42.56 4.51
C GLN A 57 -29.74 42.31 3.05
N HIS A 58 -29.90 41.05 2.64
CA HIS A 58 -30.90 40.67 1.64
C HIS A 58 -31.31 39.22 1.87
N ALA A 59 -32.63 39.03 1.99
CA ALA A 59 -33.29 37.75 2.15
C ALA A 59 -33.12 36.89 0.89
N GLY A 60 -32.85 35.60 1.08
CA GLY A 60 -32.79 34.61 0.01
C GLY A 60 -32.52 33.21 0.58
N VAL A 61 -33.60 32.42 0.66
CA VAL A 61 -33.69 30.94 0.55
C VAL A 61 -32.53 30.09 1.12
N PRO A 62 -32.77 29.16 2.06
CA PRO A 62 -31.76 28.16 2.42
C PRO A 62 -31.60 27.18 1.25
N VAL A 63 -30.62 27.45 0.38
CA VAL A 63 -30.12 26.46 -0.57
C VAL A 63 -29.37 25.41 0.24
N LYS A 64 -30.08 24.32 0.50
CA LYS A 64 -29.57 23.04 0.99
C LYS A 64 -28.29 22.68 0.20
N PRO A 65 -27.21 22.21 0.83
CA PRO A 65 -26.03 21.77 0.09
C PRO A 65 -26.43 20.68 -0.92
N PRO A 66 -25.88 20.71 -2.15
CA PRO A 66 -26.24 19.73 -3.16
C PRO A 66 -25.94 18.35 -2.60
N HIS A 67 -26.96 17.51 -2.74
CA HIS A 67 -26.95 16.09 -2.46
C HIS A 67 -25.63 15.47 -2.89
N ALA A 68 -25.02 14.67 -2.02
CA ALA A 68 -24.00 13.72 -2.44
C ALA A 68 -24.60 12.95 -3.62
N GLU A 69 -24.10 13.24 -4.82
CA GLU A 69 -24.38 12.44 -6.00
C GLU A 69 -24.02 11.01 -5.61
N THR A 70 -25.02 10.16 -5.47
CA THR A 70 -24.87 8.72 -5.40
C THR A 70 -24.31 8.31 -6.76
N SER A 71 -23.01 8.50 -6.95
CA SER A 71 -22.31 8.04 -8.14
C SER A 71 -22.44 6.53 -8.18
N GLU A 72 -22.87 6.03 -9.33
CA GLU A 72 -23.08 4.60 -9.58
C GLU A 72 -21.87 3.79 -9.07
N PRO A 73 -22.10 2.60 -8.48
CA PRO A 73 -21.01 1.80 -7.92
C PRO A 73 -19.91 1.51 -8.94
N ALA A 74 -20.27 1.35 -10.21
CA ALA A 74 -19.33 1.21 -11.32
C ALA A 74 -18.42 2.44 -11.54
N ASP A 75 -18.95 3.65 -11.36
CA ASP A 75 -18.17 4.88 -11.50
C ASP A 75 -17.15 5.01 -10.37
N VAL A 76 -17.51 4.58 -9.16
CA VAL A 76 -16.59 4.60 -8.01
C VAL A 76 -15.44 3.62 -8.23
N VAL A 77 -15.72 2.41 -8.72
CA VAL A 77 -14.70 1.43 -9.10
C VAL A 77 -13.76 2.03 -10.14
N LYS A 78 -14.30 2.63 -11.21
CA LYS A 78 -13.51 3.24 -12.26
C LYS A 78 -12.58 4.33 -11.71
N ARG A 79 -13.11 5.26 -10.89
CA ARG A 79 -12.30 6.31 -10.24
C ARG A 79 -11.19 5.74 -9.37
N ALA A 80 -11.46 4.70 -8.59
CA ALA A 80 -10.45 4.06 -7.75
C ALA A 80 -9.28 3.51 -8.60
N ILE A 81 -9.59 2.82 -9.70
CA ILE A 81 -8.60 2.27 -10.62
C ILE A 81 -7.82 3.38 -11.36
N ASP A 82 -8.48 4.48 -11.72
CA ASP A 82 -7.82 5.64 -12.33
C ASP A 82 -6.80 6.25 -11.36
N PHE A 83 -7.15 6.42 -10.09
CA PHE A 83 -6.22 6.91 -9.07
C PHE A 83 -5.06 5.94 -8.83
N LYS A 84 -5.29 4.62 -8.80
CA LYS A 84 -4.22 3.60 -8.73
C LYS A 84 -3.25 3.75 -9.92
N THR A 85 -3.78 3.91 -11.11
CA THR A 85 -3.01 4.04 -12.36
C THR A 85 -2.17 5.33 -12.34
N GLN A 86 -2.77 6.46 -11.97
CA GLN A 86 -2.05 7.72 -11.77
C GLN A 86 -0.94 7.61 -10.72
N GLY A 87 -1.20 6.92 -9.61
CA GLY A 87 -0.19 6.65 -8.58
C GLY A 87 0.99 5.84 -9.10
N THR A 88 0.70 4.84 -9.95
CA THR A 88 1.71 4.01 -10.60
C THR A 88 2.55 4.80 -11.58
N GLN A 89 1.94 5.73 -12.31
CA GLN A 89 2.68 6.65 -13.17
C GLN A 89 3.60 7.56 -12.36
N CYS A 90 3.07 8.20 -11.30
CA CYS A 90 3.87 9.04 -10.41
C CYS A 90 5.05 8.27 -9.79
N TYR A 91 4.86 6.99 -9.45
CA TYR A 91 5.93 6.14 -8.93
C TYR A 91 7.04 5.94 -9.95
N LYS A 92 6.69 5.64 -11.21
CA LYS A 92 7.67 5.49 -12.32
C LYS A 92 8.45 6.79 -12.55
N ASP A 93 7.76 7.92 -12.42
CA ASP A 93 8.36 9.26 -12.53
C ASP A 93 9.15 9.69 -11.29
N LYS A 94 9.32 8.80 -10.29
CA LYS A 94 9.99 9.03 -9.00
C LYS A 94 9.35 10.15 -8.15
N LYS A 95 8.12 10.54 -8.47
CA LYS A 95 7.31 11.49 -7.71
C LYS A 95 6.60 10.77 -6.56
N TYR A 96 7.36 10.22 -5.62
CA TYR A 96 6.84 9.33 -4.57
C TYR A 96 5.80 9.99 -3.67
N ARG A 97 5.96 11.29 -3.36
CA ARG A 97 4.98 12.03 -2.56
C ARG A 97 3.62 12.16 -3.26
N GLU A 98 3.63 12.44 -4.56
CA GLU A 98 2.40 12.48 -5.37
C GLU A 98 1.78 11.09 -5.51
N ALA A 99 2.60 10.07 -5.75
CA ALA A 99 2.16 8.68 -5.83
C ALA A 99 1.42 8.25 -4.56
N ILE A 100 1.98 8.55 -3.38
CA ILE A 100 1.34 8.28 -2.08
C ILE A 100 -0.06 8.91 -2.00
N GLY A 101 -0.20 10.18 -2.40
CA GLY A 101 -1.49 10.87 -2.41
C GLY A 101 -2.51 10.19 -3.32
N LYS A 102 -2.08 9.76 -4.52
CA LYS A 102 -2.95 9.08 -5.49
C LYS A 102 -3.39 7.70 -5.01
N TYR A 103 -2.48 6.89 -4.46
CA TYR A 103 -2.84 5.58 -3.90
C TYR A 103 -3.78 5.72 -2.69
N HIS A 104 -3.58 6.70 -1.82
CA HIS A 104 -4.52 6.97 -0.74
C HIS A 104 -5.90 7.38 -1.25
N ARG A 105 -5.96 8.19 -2.31
CA ARG A 105 -7.24 8.55 -2.92
C ARG A 105 -7.94 7.32 -3.50
N ALA A 106 -7.21 6.42 -4.16
CA ALA A 106 -7.77 5.15 -4.62
C ALA A 106 -8.39 4.33 -3.48
N LEU A 107 -7.66 4.17 -2.36
CA LEU A 107 -8.15 3.47 -1.17
C LEU A 107 -9.41 4.12 -0.55
N LEU A 108 -9.49 5.45 -0.58
CA LEU A 108 -10.67 6.17 -0.08
C LEU A 108 -11.91 5.93 -0.96
N GLU A 109 -11.76 5.93 -2.29
CA GLU A 109 -12.88 5.60 -3.20
C GLU A 109 -13.33 4.15 -2.98
N MET A 110 -12.40 3.19 -2.89
CA MET A 110 -12.73 1.78 -2.63
C MET A 110 -13.46 1.58 -1.30
N LYS A 111 -12.98 2.20 -0.22
CA LYS A 111 -13.60 2.11 1.11
C LYS A 111 -14.93 2.86 1.20
N GLY A 112 -15.07 3.95 0.44
CA GLY A 112 -16.32 4.69 0.31
C GLY A 112 -17.42 3.83 -0.31
N LEU A 113 -17.07 3.04 -1.33
CA LEU A 113 -18.00 2.15 -2.00
C LEU A 113 -18.53 1.04 -1.08
N CYS A 114 -17.66 0.43 -0.26
CA CYS A 114 -18.09 -0.55 0.75
C CYS A 114 -19.12 0.03 1.74
N ARG A 115 -19.06 1.33 2.05
CA ARG A 115 -20.03 1.99 2.94
C ARG A 115 -21.35 2.27 2.24
N VAL A 116 -21.32 2.61 0.96
CA VAL A 116 -22.52 2.89 0.15
C VAL A 116 -23.32 1.61 -0.11
N LEU A 117 -22.63 0.48 -0.29
CA LEU A 117 -23.27 -0.80 -0.60
C LEU A 117 -23.91 -1.52 0.61
N GLY A 118 -23.65 -1.06 1.84
CA GLY A 118 -24.25 -1.61 3.06
C GLY A 118 -23.76 -3.02 3.41
N ASP A 119 -23.55 -3.29 4.70
CA ASP A 119 -23.34 -4.65 5.21
C ASP A 119 -24.65 -5.44 5.06
N PRO A 120 -24.66 -6.66 4.47
CA PRO A 120 -25.89 -7.45 4.32
C PRO A 120 -26.49 -7.94 5.65
N ASP A 121 -25.90 -7.65 6.81
CA ASP A 121 -26.35 -8.18 8.11
C ASP A 121 -26.89 -7.13 9.11
N ALA A 122 -27.30 -5.95 8.63
CA ALA A 122 -27.87 -4.92 9.49
C ALA A 122 -29.19 -4.33 8.98
N SER A 123 -30.18 -5.18 8.66
CA SER A 123 -31.60 -4.82 8.84
C SER A 123 -32.52 -6.02 8.70
N SER A 124 -32.83 -6.64 9.83
CA SER A 124 -34.09 -7.37 9.96
C SER A 124 -35.25 -6.35 10.04
N LYS A 125 -36.33 -6.67 9.32
CA LYS A 125 -37.71 -6.13 9.40
C LYS A 125 -38.01 -4.80 8.69
N SER A 126 -38.53 -4.88 7.47
CA SER A 126 -39.96 -4.65 7.15
C SER A 126 -40.24 -4.78 5.62
N PRO A 127 -41.35 -5.41 5.19
CA PRO A 127 -41.70 -5.55 3.78
C PRO A 127 -42.79 -4.54 3.36
N SER A 128 -42.58 -3.83 2.25
CA SER A 128 -43.60 -3.50 1.24
C SER A 128 -43.17 -2.30 0.39
N SER A 129 -42.81 -2.57 -0.86
CA SER A 129 -43.34 -1.85 -2.02
C SER A 129 -42.77 -2.51 -3.27
N VAL A 130 -43.66 -3.04 -4.09
CA VAL A 130 -43.35 -3.74 -5.34
C VAL A 130 -43.08 -2.68 -6.41
N VAL A 131 -41.85 -2.63 -6.92
CA VAL A 131 -41.54 -2.01 -8.21
C VAL A 131 -40.50 -2.88 -8.94
N PRO A 132 -40.79 -3.43 -10.13
CA PRO A 132 -39.81 -4.12 -10.94
C PRO A 132 -39.26 -3.19 -12.02
N THR A 133 -38.03 -2.68 -11.87
CA THR A 133 -37.32 -1.99 -12.96
C THR A 133 -35.78 -2.08 -12.78
N THR A 134 -35.19 -3.00 -13.57
CA THR A 134 -33.85 -2.95 -14.20
C THR A 134 -32.58 -2.53 -13.42
N LYS A 135 -31.76 -3.56 -13.12
CA LYS A 135 -30.29 -3.70 -13.28
C LYS A 135 -29.32 -2.86 -12.41
N SER A 136 -28.60 -3.61 -11.56
CA SER A 136 -27.29 -3.38 -10.90
C SER A 136 -27.18 -2.56 -9.61
N ASP A 137 -27.95 -2.93 -8.58
CA ASP A 137 -27.72 -2.43 -7.20
C ASP A 137 -26.62 -3.19 -6.43
N SER A 138 -25.97 -4.19 -7.03
CA SER A 138 -24.86 -4.90 -6.39
C SER A 138 -23.70 -5.11 -7.36
N LEU A 139 -22.48 -4.79 -6.90
CA LEU A 139 -21.26 -5.16 -7.61
C LEU A 139 -21.25 -6.68 -7.83
N THR A 140 -20.85 -7.11 -9.03
CA THR A 140 -20.60 -8.52 -9.29
C THR A 140 -19.46 -9.01 -8.39
N ASP A 141 -19.45 -10.31 -8.06
CA ASP A 141 -18.37 -10.87 -7.23
C ASP A 141 -17.00 -10.71 -7.90
N GLU A 142 -16.96 -10.69 -9.23
CA GLU A 142 -15.77 -10.36 -10.02
C GLU A 142 -15.30 -8.91 -9.80
N GLN A 143 -16.22 -7.95 -9.77
CA GLN A 143 -15.90 -6.54 -9.49
C GLN A 143 -15.39 -6.36 -8.05
N LYS A 144 -16.00 -7.05 -7.08
CA LYS A 144 -15.54 -7.05 -5.68
C LYS A 144 -14.13 -7.63 -5.57
N GLY A 145 -13.88 -8.79 -6.18
CA GLY A 145 -12.55 -9.40 -6.22
C GLY A 145 -11.50 -8.50 -6.87
N ALA A 146 -11.84 -7.86 -7.99
CA ALA A 146 -10.95 -6.92 -8.67
C ALA A 146 -10.63 -5.69 -7.80
N MET A 147 -11.61 -5.19 -7.04
CA MET A 147 -11.38 -4.11 -6.07
C MET A 147 -10.48 -4.54 -4.92
N GLU A 148 -10.72 -5.70 -4.33
CA GLU A 148 -9.86 -6.22 -3.26
C GLU A 148 -8.41 -6.33 -3.74
N ASN A 149 -8.20 -6.93 -4.93
CA ASN A 149 -6.88 -7.02 -5.53
C ASN A 149 -6.25 -5.63 -5.77
N ALA A 150 -7.02 -4.68 -6.27
CA ALA A 150 -6.56 -3.30 -6.46
C ALA A 150 -6.21 -2.61 -5.13
N GLU A 151 -6.94 -2.89 -4.05
CA GLU A 151 -6.61 -2.42 -2.70
C GLU A 151 -5.27 -2.99 -2.21
N LEU A 152 -5.04 -4.30 -2.39
CA LEU A 152 -3.78 -4.94 -2.01
C LEU A 152 -2.59 -4.35 -2.80
N GLU A 153 -2.75 -4.16 -4.10
CA GLU A 153 -1.75 -3.50 -4.94
C GLU A 153 -1.45 -2.06 -4.48
N CYS A 154 -2.47 -1.31 -4.05
CA CYS A 154 -2.30 0.04 -3.49
C CYS A 154 -1.47 0.01 -2.21
N TYR A 155 -1.78 -0.89 -1.25
CA TYR A 155 -0.98 -1.02 -0.02
C TYR A 155 0.46 -1.42 -0.32
N ASN A 156 0.66 -2.39 -1.21
CA ASN A 156 1.98 -2.82 -1.62
C ASN A 156 2.77 -1.67 -2.26
N SER A 157 2.12 -0.88 -3.13
CA SER A 157 2.76 0.27 -3.79
C SER A 157 3.04 1.43 -2.83
N LEU A 158 2.17 1.68 -1.86
CA LEU A 158 2.40 2.64 -0.78
C LEU A 158 3.63 2.26 0.07
N ALA A 159 3.74 0.98 0.44
CA ALA A 159 4.93 0.48 1.15
C ALA A 159 6.21 0.72 0.33
N ALA A 160 6.16 0.50 -0.99
CA ALA A 160 7.27 0.79 -1.90
C ALA A 160 7.64 2.28 -1.89
N CYS A 161 6.65 3.18 -1.99
CA CYS A 161 6.87 4.62 -1.99
C CYS A 161 7.50 5.10 -0.68
N LEU A 162 7.00 4.61 0.46
CA LEU A 162 7.50 4.99 1.78
C LEU A 162 8.96 4.60 1.97
N LEU A 163 9.39 3.46 1.44
CA LEU A 163 10.79 3.03 1.47
C LEU A 163 11.73 3.91 0.63
N GLN A 164 11.20 4.73 -0.29
CA GLN A 164 11.97 5.68 -1.11
C GLN A 164 12.00 7.10 -0.53
N MET A 165 11.25 7.37 0.54
CA MET A 165 11.25 8.66 1.19
C MET A 165 12.56 8.91 1.94
N GLU A 166 12.97 10.17 2.05
CA GLU A 166 14.17 10.57 2.82
C GLU A 166 14.07 10.14 4.29
N LEU A 167 12.89 10.33 4.89
CA LEU A 167 12.56 9.83 6.23
C LEU A 167 11.55 8.69 6.10
N VAL A 168 12.06 7.46 6.17
CA VAL A 168 11.25 6.25 6.03
C VAL A 168 10.47 5.97 7.30
N ASN A 169 9.15 5.92 7.18
CA ASN A 169 8.27 5.46 8.26
C ASN A 169 8.10 3.94 8.20
N TYR A 170 9.01 3.21 8.86
CA TYR A 170 8.99 1.74 8.87
C TYR A 170 7.75 1.14 9.56
N GLU A 171 7.16 1.85 10.52
CA GLU A 171 5.90 1.42 11.16
C GLU A 171 4.75 1.34 10.15
N ARG A 172 4.60 2.37 9.30
CA ARG A 172 3.59 2.35 8.24
C ARG A 172 3.88 1.34 7.14
N VAL A 173 5.15 1.17 6.76
CA VAL A 173 5.55 0.13 5.79
C VAL A 173 5.12 -1.25 6.31
N LYS A 174 5.46 -1.56 7.56
CA LYS A 174 5.04 -2.80 8.23
C LYS A 174 3.52 -2.96 8.20
N GLU A 175 2.77 -1.93 8.59
CA GLU A 175 1.30 -1.99 8.62
C GLU A 175 0.71 -2.31 7.24
N TYR A 176 1.15 -1.63 6.17
CA TYR A 176 0.65 -1.87 4.82
C TYR A 176 1.02 -3.25 4.30
N CYS A 177 2.25 -3.72 4.53
CA CYS A 177 2.63 -5.06 4.09
C CYS A 177 1.84 -6.15 4.83
N LEU A 178 1.57 -5.99 6.13
CA LEU A 178 0.74 -6.94 6.87
C LEU A 178 -0.72 -6.93 6.39
N LYS A 179 -1.25 -5.80 5.89
CA LYS A 179 -2.57 -5.78 5.25
C LYS A 179 -2.62 -6.69 4.01
N VAL A 180 -1.57 -6.65 3.19
CA VAL A 180 -1.43 -7.54 2.02
C VAL A 180 -1.31 -8.99 2.46
N LEU A 181 -0.41 -9.30 3.40
CA LEU A 181 -0.14 -10.66 3.85
C LEU A 181 -1.32 -11.34 4.56
N ARG A 182 -2.28 -10.57 5.10
CA ARG A 182 -3.52 -11.14 5.66
C ARG A 182 -4.43 -11.75 4.59
N LYS A 183 -4.31 -11.30 3.34
CA LYS A 183 -5.09 -11.80 2.20
C LYS A 183 -4.24 -12.71 1.31
N GLU A 184 -3.01 -12.29 1.02
CA GLU A 184 -2.04 -13.02 0.21
C GLU A 184 -0.81 -13.38 1.05
N GLY A 185 -0.90 -14.50 1.79
CA GLY A 185 0.13 -14.89 2.77
C GLY A 185 1.52 -15.15 2.18
N ASP A 186 1.60 -15.44 0.89
CA ASP A 186 2.81 -15.73 0.14
C ASP A 186 3.21 -14.59 -0.82
N HIS A 187 2.68 -13.38 -0.67
CA HIS A 187 3.05 -12.28 -1.55
C HIS A 187 4.51 -11.82 -1.34
N PHE A 188 5.42 -12.24 -2.24
CA PHE A 188 6.86 -12.03 -2.17
C PHE A 188 7.27 -10.60 -1.76
N LYS A 189 6.78 -9.57 -2.47
CA LYS A 189 7.21 -8.17 -2.23
C LYS A 189 6.76 -7.69 -0.85
N ALA A 190 5.63 -8.18 -0.34
CA ALA A 190 5.12 -7.80 0.97
C ALA A 190 5.90 -8.50 2.09
N LEU A 191 6.27 -9.78 1.90
CA LEU A 191 7.17 -10.51 2.81
C LEU A 191 8.52 -9.80 2.93
N TYR A 192 9.18 -9.56 1.79
CA TYR A 192 10.49 -8.90 1.77
C TYR A 192 10.44 -7.51 2.43
N ARG A 193 9.46 -6.67 2.05
CA ARG A 193 9.32 -5.31 2.61
C ARG A 193 8.97 -5.33 4.10
N SER A 194 8.19 -6.30 4.57
CA SER A 194 7.93 -6.50 6.01
C SER A 194 9.22 -6.85 6.75
N GLY A 195 10.02 -7.77 6.20
CA GLY A 195 11.31 -8.16 6.77
C GLY A 195 12.26 -6.97 6.92
N VAL A 196 12.36 -6.14 5.87
CA VAL A 196 13.13 -4.89 5.90
C VAL A 196 12.59 -3.91 6.95
N ALA A 197 11.28 -3.74 7.05
CA ALA A 197 10.67 -2.86 8.04
C ALA A 197 10.97 -3.31 9.48
N TYR A 198 10.73 -4.59 9.79
CA TYR A 198 11.02 -5.15 11.11
C TYR A 198 12.50 -5.05 11.48
N TYR A 199 13.41 -5.23 10.52
CA TYR A 199 14.85 -5.05 10.74
C TYR A 199 15.17 -3.64 11.25
N HIS A 200 14.61 -2.62 10.61
CA HIS A 200 14.85 -1.22 10.99
C HIS A 200 14.09 -0.80 12.26
N LEU A 201 13.00 -1.49 12.60
CA LEU A 201 12.30 -1.33 13.87
C LEU A 201 12.99 -2.05 15.05
N GLY A 202 14.01 -2.89 14.76
CA GLY A 202 14.78 -3.61 15.77
C GLY A 202 14.18 -4.94 16.22
N ASP A 203 13.03 -5.36 15.69
CA ASP A 203 12.46 -6.68 15.93
C ASP A 203 13.12 -7.69 14.96
N PHE A 204 14.35 -8.08 15.31
CA PHE A 204 15.18 -8.91 14.43
C PHE A 204 14.64 -10.33 14.24
N HIS A 205 13.92 -10.88 15.22
CA HIS A 205 13.33 -12.21 15.10
C HIS A 205 12.21 -12.25 14.05
N LYS A 206 11.29 -11.27 14.08
CA LYS A 206 10.27 -11.17 13.04
C LYS A 206 10.87 -10.80 11.69
N ALA A 207 11.89 -9.92 11.68
CA ALA A 207 12.60 -9.60 10.45
C ALA A 207 13.13 -10.86 9.77
N LEU A 208 13.83 -11.72 10.52
CA LEU A 208 14.40 -12.96 10.00
C LEU A 208 13.32 -13.93 9.50
N TYR A 209 12.20 -14.05 10.22
CA TYR A 209 11.06 -14.86 9.79
C TYR A 209 10.54 -14.42 8.40
N TYR A 210 10.17 -13.15 8.24
CA TYR A 210 9.62 -12.67 6.96
C TYR A 210 10.65 -12.72 5.82
N LEU A 211 11.91 -12.43 6.10
CA LEU A 211 12.99 -12.54 5.12
C LEU A 211 13.19 -13.98 4.65
N ASN A 212 13.14 -14.96 5.56
CA ASN A 212 13.22 -16.38 5.20
C ASN A 212 12.01 -16.84 4.38
N GLU A 213 10.79 -16.41 4.72
CA GLU A 213 9.62 -16.71 3.88
C GLU A 213 9.77 -16.13 2.47
N SER A 214 10.29 -14.91 2.33
CA SER A 214 10.61 -14.35 1.01
C SER A 214 11.72 -15.11 0.28
N HIS A 215 12.73 -15.59 1.01
CA HIS A 215 13.86 -16.35 0.46
C HIS A 215 13.44 -17.71 -0.10
N LYS A 216 12.48 -18.39 0.53
CA LYS A 216 11.92 -19.66 0.01
C LYS A 216 11.37 -19.50 -1.41
N GLN A 217 10.84 -18.33 -1.74
CA GLN A 217 10.27 -18.05 -3.06
C GLN A 217 11.32 -17.60 -4.07
N GLN A 218 12.28 -16.78 -3.63
CA GLN A 218 13.38 -16.30 -4.49
C GLN A 218 14.74 -16.50 -3.81
N PRO A 219 15.28 -17.74 -3.84
CA PRO A 219 16.53 -18.05 -3.14
C PRO A 219 17.76 -17.32 -3.69
N ALA A 220 17.71 -16.90 -4.96
CA ALA A 220 18.80 -16.18 -5.62
C ALA A 220 18.73 -14.65 -5.42
N ASP A 221 17.72 -14.11 -4.75
CA ASP A 221 17.60 -12.66 -4.55
C ASP A 221 18.68 -12.15 -3.58
N THR A 222 19.63 -11.39 -4.14
CA THR A 222 20.78 -10.85 -3.40
C THR A 222 20.38 -9.88 -2.28
N ASN A 223 19.27 -9.15 -2.44
CA ASN A 223 18.80 -8.23 -1.41
C ASN A 223 18.21 -8.98 -0.22
N VAL A 224 17.44 -10.04 -0.47
CA VAL A 224 16.92 -10.94 0.57
C VAL A 224 18.08 -11.57 1.34
N ILE A 225 19.04 -12.19 0.65
CA ILE A 225 20.22 -12.80 1.27
C ILE A 225 20.98 -11.78 2.13
N ARG A 226 21.24 -10.59 1.59
CA ARG A 226 21.93 -9.51 2.32
C ARG A 226 21.21 -9.13 3.60
N TYR A 227 19.89 -8.97 3.56
CA TYR A 227 19.11 -8.60 4.74
C TYR A 227 19.06 -9.72 5.78
N ILE A 228 19.01 -10.99 5.36
CA ILE A 228 19.11 -12.15 6.26
C ILE A 228 20.42 -12.09 7.03
N GLN A 229 21.56 -11.98 6.33
CA GLN A 229 22.88 -11.91 6.95
C GLN A 229 23.01 -10.74 7.93
N LEU A 230 22.54 -9.55 7.54
CA LEU A 230 22.54 -8.37 8.41
C LEU A 230 21.70 -8.59 9.68
N THR A 231 20.57 -9.29 9.57
CA THR A 231 19.67 -9.59 10.68
C THR A 231 20.29 -10.61 11.63
N GLU A 232 20.84 -11.71 11.10
CA GLU A 232 21.54 -12.72 11.89
C GLU A 232 22.72 -12.13 12.68
N MET A 233 23.52 -11.27 12.04
CA MET A 233 24.60 -10.56 12.71
C MET A 233 24.12 -9.69 13.88
N LYS A 234 22.96 -9.02 13.75
CA LYS A 234 22.37 -8.22 14.82
C LYS A 234 21.91 -9.09 15.99
N ILE A 235 21.23 -10.20 15.71
CA ILE A 235 20.78 -11.16 16.75
C ILE A 235 21.97 -11.71 17.53
N ARG A 236 23.02 -12.18 16.84
CA ARG A 236 24.24 -12.71 17.49
C ARG A 236 24.90 -11.66 18.38
N ARG A 237 24.96 -10.40 17.93
CA ARG A 237 25.54 -9.30 18.70
C ARG A 237 24.72 -8.97 19.94
N SER A 238 23.39 -8.96 19.86
CA SER A 238 22.53 -8.73 21.02
C SER A 238 22.70 -9.84 22.06
N ALA A 239 22.65 -11.11 21.65
CA ALA A 239 22.81 -12.25 22.56
C ALA A 239 24.17 -12.26 23.30
N GLN A 240 25.24 -11.75 22.68
CA GLN A 240 26.55 -11.60 23.34
C GLN A 240 26.58 -10.47 24.37
N LYS A 241 25.80 -9.39 24.17
CA LYS A 241 25.69 -8.30 25.14
C LYS A 241 24.90 -8.76 26.36
N ASP A 242 23.77 -9.42 26.14
CA ASP A 242 22.91 -9.92 27.22
C ASP A 242 23.68 -10.91 28.13
N LYS A 243 24.55 -11.76 27.56
CA LYS A 243 25.40 -12.67 28.35
C LYS A 243 26.46 -11.96 29.18
N LYS A 244 27.02 -10.85 28.68
CA LYS A 244 28.05 -10.06 29.39
C LYS A 244 27.45 -9.19 30.49
N GLU A 245 26.21 -8.74 30.32
CA GLU A 245 25.48 -7.96 31.33
C GLU A 245 24.93 -8.86 32.46
N ALA A 246 24.75 -10.15 32.19
CA ALA A 246 24.31 -11.14 33.17
C ALA A 246 25.45 -11.81 33.98
N THR A 247 26.72 -11.45 33.73
CA THR A 247 27.90 -11.98 34.43
C THR A 247 28.56 -10.88 35.24
#